data_AF-G2ZG11-F1
#
_entry.id   AF-G2ZG11-F1
#
_cell.length_a   1.000
_cell.length_b   1.000
_cell.length_c   1.000
_cell.angle_alpha   90.00
_cell.angle_beta   90.00
_cell.angle_gamma   90.00
#
_symmetry.space_group_name_H-M   'P 1'
#
loop_
_entity.id
_entity.type
_entity.pdbx_description
1 polymer ?
#
loop_
_entity_poly.entity_id
_entity_poly.type
_entity_poly.pdbx_seq_one_letter_code
_entity_poly.pdbx_strand_id
1 'polypeptide(L)'
;TSSHHWLLAWAGLELSMLSMLVLIAKPKHPRAAEAATKYFLTQVIASTLMLFSSMVNALQTGQWNIPQMTDKYACTMLLLALTLKIGAAPMYFWLPEVMQGTSTMAAMTVATWQKVAPITILFTVYDHLPPKIMTTIGVMSIIIGGLGSINQTQLRKLMAYSSITN
;
A
#
# COMPACT_ATOMS: atom_id res chain seq x y z
N THR A 1 -13.81 13.26 -8.70
CA THR A 1 -13.99 13.21 -10.16
C THR A 1 -13.11 12.11 -10.69
N SER A 2 -13.77 11.04 -11.08
CA SER A 2 -13.28 9.66 -11.16
C SER A 2 -12.31 9.44 -12.33
N SER A 3 -11.09 8.98 -12.03
CA SER A 3 -10.27 8.27 -13.01
C SER A 3 -10.96 6.95 -13.32
N HIS A 4 -11.41 6.78 -14.56
CA HIS A 4 -11.76 5.45 -15.08
C HIS A 4 -10.55 4.75 -15.72
N HIS A 5 -9.45 5.48 -15.95
CA HIS A 5 -8.26 5.01 -16.65
C HIS A 5 -7.14 4.62 -15.67
N TRP A 6 -6.55 3.44 -15.86
CA TRP A 6 -5.47 2.90 -15.01
C TRP A 6 -4.27 3.85 -14.86
N LEU A 7 -3.84 4.47 -15.95
CA LEU A 7 -2.70 5.39 -15.94
C LEU A 7 -2.93 6.63 -15.06
N LEU A 8 -4.16 7.16 -15.01
CA LEU A 8 -4.46 8.31 -14.16
C LEU A 8 -4.52 7.90 -12.67
N ALA A 9 -5.06 6.70 -12.38
CA ALA A 9 -5.03 6.14 -11.03
C ALA A 9 -3.58 5.90 -10.56
N TRP A 10 -2.71 5.39 -11.43
CA TRP A 10 -1.28 5.25 -11.14
C TRP A 10 -0.61 6.60 -10.89
N ALA A 11 -0.82 7.58 -11.76
CA ALA A 11 -0.22 8.91 -11.61
C ALA A 11 -0.63 9.58 -10.29
N GLY A 12 -1.90 9.45 -9.87
CA GLY A 12 -2.38 9.96 -8.58
C GLY A 12 -1.68 9.28 -7.39
N LEU A 13 -1.46 7.98 -7.49
CA LEU A 13 -0.76 7.18 -6.47
C LEU A 13 0.76 7.44 -6.42
N GLU A 14 1.38 7.84 -7.52
CA GLU A 14 2.78 8.29 -7.55
C GLU A 14 2.94 9.68 -6.94
N LEU A 15 2.00 10.59 -7.24
CA LEU A 15 2.00 11.93 -6.67
C LEU A 15 1.79 11.89 -5.14
N SER A 16 0.95 10.97 -4.65
CA SER A 16 0.79 10.74 -3.20
C SER A 16 2.06 10.16 -2.56
N MET A 17 2.84 9.35 -3.29
CA MET A 17 4.11 8.82 -2.82
C MET A 17 5.18 9.92 -2.73
N LEU A 18 5.34 10.73 -3.77
CA LEU A 18 6.35 11.80 -3.81
C LEU A 18 6.08 12.88 -2.76
N SER A 19 4.83 13.27 -2.58
CA SER A 19 4.45 14.25 -1.54
C SER A 19 4.75 13.75 -0.13
N MET A 20 4.51 12.47 0.14
CA MET A 20 4.85 11.87 1.44
C MET A 20 6.35 11.70 1.65
N LEU A 21 7.11 11.40 0.60
CA LEU A 21 8.56 11.30 0.69
C LEU A 21 9.18 12.60 1.21
N VAL A 22 8.74 13.75 0.69
CA VAL A 22 9.17 15.07 1.16
C VAL A 22 8.81 15.29 2.62
N LEU A 23 7.62 14.84 3.04
CA LEU A 23 7.16 14.98 4.41
C LEU A 23 7.97 14.11 5.39
N ILE A 24 8.30 12.87 4.99
CA ILE A 24 9.12 11.92 5.76
C ILE A 24 10.57 12.42 5.89
N ALA A 25 11.13 13.00 4.83
CA ALA A 25 12.51 13.48 4.77
C ALA A 25 12.72 14.88 5.41
N LYS A 26 11.64 15.54 5.85
CA LYS A 26 11.70 16.89 6.47
C LYS A 26 12.69 16.98 7.65
N PRO A 27 12.66 16.09 8.65
CA PRO A 27 13.71 16.05 9.67
C PRO A 27 15.03 15.53 9.09
N LYS A 28 16.09 16.34 9.14
CA LYS A 28 17.43 15.96 8.65
C LYS A 28 18.20 15.10 9.66
N HIS A 29 17.67 13.92 9.98
CA HIS A 29 18.31 12.91 10.82
C HIS A 29 18.57 11.62 10.02
N PRO A 30 19.63 10.86 10.33
CA PRO A 30 19.97 9.64 9.59
C PRO A 30 18.83 8.62 9.60
N ARG A 31 18.09 8.52 10.72
CA ARG A 31 16.93 7.65 10.85
C ARG A 31 15.75 8.03 9.94
N ALA A 32 15.57 9.32 9.67
CA ALA A 32 14.54 9.79 8.75
C ALA A 32 14.92 9.51 7.30
N ALA A 33 16.21 9.60 6.96
CA ALA A 33 16.72 9.20 5.65
C ALA A 33 16.53 7.69 5.40
N GLU A 34 16.82 6.83 6.38
CA GLU A 34 16.54 5.38 6.29
C GLU A 34 15.05 5.07 6.12
N ALA A 35 14.17 5.80 6.84
CA ALA A 35 12.74 5.65 6.68
C ALA A 35 12.26 6.10 5.28
N ALA A 36 12.80 7.21 4.77
CA ALA A 36 12.48 7.71 3.44
C ALA A 36 12.88 6.72 2.34
N THR A 37 14.08 6.14 2.42
CA THR A 37 14.56 5.16 1.43
C THR A 37 13.75 3.87 1.45
N LYS A 38 13.43 3.34 2.65
CA LYS A 38 12.57 2.15 2.80
C LYS A 38 11.17 2.39 2.25
N TYR A 39 10.57 3.54 2.56
CA TYR A 39 9.27 3.92 2.02
C TYR A 39 9.30 4.05 0.49
N PHE A 40 10.29 4.77 -0.04
CA PHE A 40 10.42 4.96 -1.49
C PHE A 40 10.57 3.63 -2.24
N LEU A 41 11.50 2.77 -1.82
CA LEU A 41 11.74 1.49 -2.49
C LEU A 41 10.50 0.59 -2.48
N THR A 42 9.84 0.47 -1.35
CA THR A 42 8.64 -0.38 -1.22
C THR A 42 7.48 0.14 -2.06
N GLN A 43 7.26 1.46 -2.08
CA GLN A 43 6.19 2.07 -2.86
C GLN A 43 6.45 2.04 -4.37
N VAL A 44 7.71 2.18 -4.82
CA VAL A 44 8.08 2.06 -6.24
C VAL A 44 7.93 0.62 -6.72
N ILE A 45 8.31 -0.37 -5.92
CA ILE A 45 8.07 -1.78 -6.25
C ILE A 45 6.56 -2.05 -6.36
N ALA A 46 5.77 -1.53 -5.43
CA ALA A 46 4.31 -1.67 -5.48
C ALA A 46 3.70 -0.99 -6.71
N SER A 47 4.18 0.20 -7.08
CA SER A 47 3.63 0.94 -8.22
C SER A 47 4.01 0.35 -9.58
N THR A 48 5.23 -0.17 -9.71
CA THR A 48 5.68 -0.91 -10.90
C THR A 48 4.90 -2.22 -11.07
N LEU A 49 4.67 -2.97 -9.99
CA LEU A 49 3.80 -4.15 -10.03
C LEU A 49 2.36 -3.81 -10.44
N MET A 50 1.82 -2.69 -9.95
CA MET A 50 0.50 -2.22 -10.34
C MET A 50 0.43 -1.87 -11.84
N LEU A 51 1.42 -1.15 -12.38
CA LEU A 51 1.51 -0.88 -13.83
C LEU A 51 1.68 -2.17 -14.65
N PHE A 52 2.47 -3.11 -14.16
CA PHE A 52 2.65 -4.38 -14.83
C PHE A 52 1.32 -5.15 -14.91
N SER A 53 0.55 -5.17 -13.82
CA SER A 53 -0.77 -5.82 -13.79
C SER A 53 -1.76 -5.18 -14.78
N SER A 54 -1.76 -3.84 -14.90
CA SER A 54 -2.64 -3.15 -15.84
C SER A 54 -2.19 -3.34 -17.29
N MET A 55 -0.88 -3.41 -17.55
CA MET A 55 -0.34 -3.73 -18.87
C MET A 55 -0.73 -5.15 -19.31
N VAL A 56 -0.62 -6.15 -18.43
CA VAL A 56 -1.04 -7.53 -18.72
C VAL A 56 -2.54 -7.58 -19.06
N ASN A 57 -3.38 -6.88 -18.27
CA ASN A 57 -4.81 -6.81 -18.55
C ASN A 57 -5.12 -6.09 -19.88
N ALA A 58 -4.41 -5.00 -20.19
CA ALA A 58 -4.57 -4.25 -21.42
C ALA A 58 -4.10 -5.04 -22.66
N LEU A 59 -3.04 -5.85 -22.55
CA LEU A 59 -2.59 -6.73 -23.63
C LEU A 59 -3.64 -7.79 -23.98
N GLN A 60 -4.41 -8.27 -23.02
CA GLN A 60 -5.43 -9.29 -23.25
C GLN A 60 -6.78 -8.72 -23.69
N THR A 61 -7.21 -7.61 -23.09
CA THR A 61 -8.55 -7.03 -23.32
C THR A 61 -8.56 -5.84 -24.28
N GLY A 62 -7.40 -5.23 -24.55
CA GLY A 62 -7.27 -4.01 -25.34
C GLY A 62 -7.79 -2.74 -24.62
N GLN A 63 -8.18 -2.83 -23.34
CA GLN A 63 -8.78 -1.72 -22.61
C GLN A 63 -7.98 -1.32 -21.37
N TRP A 64 -8.03 -0.03 -21.04
CA TRP A 64 -7.34 0.57 -19.89
C TRP A 64 -8.29 0.97 -18.75
N ASN A 65 -9.53 0.50 -18.79
CA ASN A 65 -10.53 0.83 -17.79
C ASN A 65 -10.34 0.03 -16.50
N ILE A 66 -10.46 0.69 -15.35
CA ILE A 66 -10.31 0.10 -14.02
C ILE A 66 -11.29 -1.05 -13.73
N PRO A 67 -12.62 -0.92 -13.95
CA PRO A 67 -13.57 -1.98 -13.59
C PRO A 67 -13.47 -3.22 -14.49
N GLN A 68 -12.76 -3.15 -15.61
CA GLN A 68 -12.71 -4.22 -16.60
C GLN A 68 -11.43 -5.05 -16.47
N MET A 69 -11.21 -5.61 -15.29
CA MET A 69 -10.13 -6.57 -15.04
C MET A 69 -10.64 -7.99 -15.16
N THR A 70 -10.34 -8.63 -16.28
CA THR A 70 -10.88 -9.97 -16.58
C THR A 70 -9.86 -11.08 -16.35
N ASP A 71 -8.56 -10.76 -16.44
CA ASP A 71 -7.50 -11.74 -16.23
C ASP A 71 -7.25 -12.00 -14.74
N LYS A 72 -7.33 -13.28 -14.35
CA LYS A 72 -7.06 -13.73 -12.99
C LYS A 72 -5.61 -13.45 -12.59
N TYR A 73 -4.66 -13.58 -13.50
CA TYR A 73 -3.25 -13.32 -13.19
C TYR A 73 -3.02 -11.83 -12.91
N ALA A 74 -3.53 -10.94 -13.78
CA ALA A 74 -3.50 -9.51 -13.54
C ALA A 74 -4.18 -9.12 -12.21
N CYS A 75 -5.33 -9.71 -11.88
CA CYS A 75 -6.03 -9.47 -10.60
C CYS A 75 -5.19 -9.87 -9.38
N THR A 76 -4.52 -11.03 -9.43
CA THR A 76 -3.64 -11.47 -8.33
C THR A 76 -2.42 -10.55 -8.15
N MET A 77 -1.82 -10.10 -9.26
CA MET A 77 -0.68 -9.17 -9.20
C MET A 77 -1.10 -7.79 -8.70
N LEU A 78 -2.28 -7.31 -9.10
CA LEU A 78 -2.85 -6.08 -8.57
C LEU A 78 -3.10 -6.20 -7.06
N LEU A 79 -3.69 -7.30 -6.60
CA LEU A 79 -3.92 -7.53 -5.19
C LEU A 79 -2.61 -7.48 -4.40
N LEU A 80 -1.57 -8.15 -4.88
CA LEU A 80 -0.23 -8.10 -4.26
C LEU A 80 0.33 -6.67 -4.25
N ALA A 81 0.23 -5.93 -5.36
CA ALA A 81 0.67 -4.54 -5.44
C ALA A 81 -0.04 -3.64 -4.43
N LEU A 82 -1.36 -3.78 -4.29
CA LEU A 82 -2.16 -3.01 -3.33
C LEU A 82 -1.84 -3.40 -1.88
N THR A 83 -1.57 -4.67 -1.62
CA THR A 83 -1.18 -5.14 -0.27
C THR A 83 0.18 -4.59 0.16
N LEU A 84 1.13 -4.46 -0.78
CA LEU A 84 2.40 -3.76 -0.55
C LEU A 84 2.16 -2.29 -0.21
N LYS A 85 1.30 -1.59 -0.97
CA LYS A 85 0.99 -0.17 -0.74
C LYS A 85 0.35 0.09 0.62
N ILE A 86 -0.59 -0.76 1.05
CA ILE A 86 -1.30 -0.63 2.33
C ILE A 86 -0.44 -1.10 3.51
N GLY A 87 0.53 -1.99 3.26
CA GLY A 87 1.37 -2.60 4.30
C GLY A 87 0.67 -3.73 5.06
N ALA A 88 -0.19 -4.49 4.37
CA ALA A 88 -0.84 -5.67 4.93
C ALA A 88 0.11 -6.88 4.97
N ALA A 89 -0.17 -7.86 5.83
CA ALA A 89 0.61 -9.10 5.87
C ALA A 89 0.49 -9.88 4.54
N PRO A 90 1.58 -10.50 4.04
CA PRO A 90 2.92 -10.68 4.64
C PRO A 90 3.88 -9.50 4.45
N MET A 91 3.49 -8.47 3.70
CA MET A 91 4.34 -7.34 3.30
C MET A 91 4.19 -6.12 4.24
N TYR A 92 4.21 -6.38 5.55
CA TYR A 92 3.99 -5.38 6.60
C TYR A 92 5.28 -4.77 7.17
N PHE A 93 6.44 -5.38 6.90
CA PHE A 93 7.70 -5.06 7.58
C PHE A 93 8.15 -3.59 7.44
N TRP A 94 7.78 -2.94 6.34
CA TRP A 94 8.18 -1.56 6.08
C TRP A 94 7.45 -0.56 6.99
N LEU A 95 6.21 -0.86 7.39
CA LEU A 95 5.32 0.09 8.04
C LEU A 95 5.78 0.45 9.47
N PRO A 96 6.13 -0.51 10.36
CA PRO A 96 6.64 -0.18 11.70
C PRO A 96 7.98 0.56 11.69
N GLU A 97 8.86 0.28 10.72
CA GLU A 97 10.17 0.92 10.63
C GLU A 97 10.06 2.37 10.14
N VAL A 98 9.23 2.61 9.12
CA VAL A 98 8.99 3.95 8.57
C VAL A 98 8.28 4.84 9.59
N MET A 99 7.28 4.31 10.31
CA MET A 99 6.58 5.09 11.35
C MET A 99 7.50 5.45 12.53
N GLN A 100 8.48 4.60 12.88
CA GLN A 100 9.41 4.90 13.96
C GLN A 100 10.48 5.94 13.56
N GLY A 101 10.88 5.98 12.28
CA GLY A 101 11.87 6.93 11.78
C GLY A 101 11.33 8.34 11.50
N THR A 102 10.01 8.50 11.51
CA THR A 102 9.31 9.75 11.14
C THR A 102 8.78 10.52 12.35
N SER A 103 8.39 11.77 12.13
CA SER A 103 7.66 12.57 13.13
C SER A 103 6.25 11.99 13.35
N THR A 104 5.65 12.25 14.51
CA THR A 104 4.31 11.75 14.86
C THR A 104 3.23 12.20 13.88
N MET A 105 3.29 13.46 13.43
CA MET A 105 2.37 14.00 12.42
C MET A 105 2.50 13.28 11.08
N ALA A 106 3.74 12.99 10.65
CA ALA A 106 3.99 12.23 9.43
C ALA A 106 3.50 10.78 9.53
N ALA A 107 3.72 10.14 10.67
CA ALA A 107 3.25 8.78 10.91
C ALA A 107 1.71 8.70 10.86
N MET A 108 1.01 9.71 11.40
CA MET A 108 -0.45 9.78 11.36
C MET A 108 -0.98 9.99 9.93
N THR A 109 -0.34 10.84 9.13
CA THR A 109 -0.74 11.05 7.73
C THR A 109 -0.46 9.81 6.86
N VAL A 110 0.63 9.07 7.12
CA VAL A 110 0.86 7.76 6.47
C VAL A 110 -0.24 6.77 6.84
N ALA A 111 -0.60 6.65 8.13
CA ALA A 111 -1.57 5.67 8.58
C ALA A 111 -3.01 5.94 8.08
N THR A 112 -3.35 7.19 7.79
CA THR A 112 -4.70 7.59 7.37
C THR A 112 -4.80 7.82 5.87
N TRP A 113 -4.03 8.78 5.34
CA TRP A 113 -4.19 9.27 3.98
C TRP A 113 -3.71 8.27 2.93
N GLN A 114 -2.58 7.60 3.17
CA GLN A 114 -2.01 6.65 2.20
C GLN A 114 -2.83 5.37 2.04
N LYS A 115 -3.74 5.07 2.98
CA LYS A 115 -4.66 3.93 2.87
C LYS A 115 -5.88 4.21 2.01
N VAL A 116 -6.36 5.47 1.95
CA VAL A 116 -7.62 5.81 1.29
C VAL A 116 -7.60 5.44 -0.20
N ALA A 117 -6.60 5.89 -0.94
CA ALA A 117 -6.56 5.66 -2.39
C ALA A 117 -6.45 4.15 -2.76
N PRO A 118 -5.53 3.36 -2.18
CA PRO A 118 -5.49 1.91 -2.43
C PRO A 118 -6.79 1.17 -2.07
N ILE A 119 -7.45 1.55 -0.97
CA ILE A 119 -8.72 0.96 -0.55
C ILE A 119 -9.82 1.28 -1.57
N THR A 120 -9.88 2.50 -2.11
CA THR A 120 -10.86 2.83 -3.16
C THR A 120 -10.65 1.98 -4.43
N ILE A 121 -9.40 1.70 -4.81
CA ILE A 121 -9.12 0.83 -5.97
C ILE A 121 -9.56 -0.61 -5.68
N LEU A 122 -9.30 -1.14 -4.47
CA LEU A 122 -9.78 -2.46 -4.06
C LEU A 122 -11.32 -2.55 -4.17
N PHE A 123 -12.05 -1.52 -3.71
CA PHE A 123 -13.50 -1.49 -3.84
C PHE A 123 -13.98 -1.47 -5.29
N THR A 124 -13.29 -0.75 -6.19
CA THR A 124 -13.68 -0.72 -7.61
C THR A 124 -13.44 -2.02 -8.37
N VAL A 125 -12.53 -2.87 -7.89
CA VAL A 125 -12.14 -4.14 -8.56
C VAL A 125 -12.61 -5.37 -7.77
N TYR A 126 -13.42 -5.16 -6.71
CA TYR A 126 -13.83 -6.21 -5.77
C TYR A 126 -14.38 -7.47 -6.44
N ASP A 127 -15.25 -7.32 -7.45
CA ASP A 127 -15.92 -8.43 -8.12
C ASP A 127 -14.96 -9.39 -8.86
N HIS A 128 -13.76 -8.92 -9.21
CA HIS A 128 -12.78 -9.68 -9.98
C HIS A 128 -11.64 -10.24 -9.12
N LEU A 129 -11.55 -9.85 -7.85
CA LEU A 129 -10.47 -10.26 -6.95
C LEU A 129 -10.68 -11.69 -6.42
N PRO A 130 -9.60 -12.50 -6.29
CA PRO A 130 -9.70 -13.84 -5.74
C PRO A 130 -10.03 -13.83 -4.23
N PRO A 131 -11.22 -14.29 -3.81
CA PRO A 131 -11.68 -14.13 -2.42
C PRO A 131 -10.86 -14.94 -1.42
N LYS A 132 -10.31 -16.09 -1.84
CA LYS A 132 -9.43 -16.93 -1.01
C LYS A 132 -8.16 -16.18 -0.59
N ILE A 133 -7.52 -15.46 -1.52
CA ILE A 133 -6.28 -14.74 -1.22
C ILE A 133 -6.57 -13.55 -0.30
N MET A 134 -7.64 -12.79 -0.60
CA MET A 134 -8.04 -11.65 0.22
C MET A 134 -8.36 -12.04 1.67
N THR A 135 -9.10 -13.14 1.87
CA THR A 135 -9.40 -13.65 3.23
C THR A 135 -8.14 -14.12 3.95
N THR A 136 -7.23 -14.81 3.26
CA THR A 136 -5.95 -15.22 3.88
C THR A 136 -5.10 -14.02 4.31
N ILE A 137 -5.05 -12.96 3.50
CA ILE A 137 -4.32 -11.72 3.83
C ILE A 137 -4.93 -11.05 5.06
N GLY A 138 -6.26 -10.96 5.13
CA GLY A 138 -6.96 -10.39 6.29
C GLY A 138 -6.75 -11.19 7.58
N VAL A 139 -6.85 -12.52 7.53
CA VAL A 139 -6.58 -13.35 8.71
C VAL A 139 -5.12 -13.21 9.17
N MET A 140 -4.17 -13.22 8.23
CA MET A 140 -2.76 -13.04 8.54
C MET A 140 -2.46 -11.65 9.11
N SER A 141 -3.09 -10.59 8.60
CA SER A 141 -2.87 -9.23 9.09
C SER A 141 -3.41 -9.04 10.51
N ILE A 142 -4.54 -9.66 10.84
CA ILE A 142 -5.09 -9.67 12.20
C ILE A 142 -4.14 -10.38 13.17
N ILE A 143 -3.67 -11.59 12.81
CA ILE A 143 -2.78 -12.39 13.68
C ILE A 143 -1.46 -11.65 13.92
N ILE A 144 -0.81 -11.20 12.85
CA ILE A 144 0.50 -10.53 12.93
C ILE A 144 0.38 -9.16 13.60
N GLY A 145 -0.64 -8.39 13.27
CA GLY A 145 -0.88 -7.08 13.89
C GLY A 145 -1.16 -7.22 15.38
N GLY A 146 -1.99 -8.20 15.77
CA GLY A 146 -2.31 -8.48 17.17
C GLY A 146 -1.09 -8.90 17.97
N LEU A 147 -0.38 -9.94 17.54
CA LEU A 147 0.81 -10.44 18.23
C LEU A 147 1.96 -9.41 18.22
N GLY A 148 2.14 -8.70 17.12
CA GLY A 148 3.18 -7.68 16.95
C GLY A 148 2.99 -6.48 17.87
N SER A 149 1.74 -6.14 18.22
CA SER A 149 1.42 -5.00 19.09
C SER A 149 1.82 -5.22 20.56
N ILE A 150 1.74 -6.46 21.06
CA ILE A 150 1.94 -6.81 22.48
C ILE A 150 3.40 -6.54 22.92
N ASN A 151 4.36 -6.70 22.01
CA ASN A 151 5.79 -6.62 22.34
C ASN A 151 6.43 -5.25 22.01
N GLN A 152 5.63 -4.19 21.86
CA GLN A 152 6.16 -2.86 21.51
C GLN A 152 5.89 -1.83 22.61
N THR A 153 6.95 -1.21 23.11
CA THR A 153 6.88 -0.07 24.05
C THR A 153 6.75 1.27 23.36
N GLN A 154 7.07 1.34 22.07
CA GLN A 154 7.08 2.58 21.29
C GLN A 154 5.70 2.85 20.69
N LEU A 155 5.07 3.97 21.07
CA LEU A 155 3.74 4.38 20.57
C LEU A 155 3.64 4.39 19.04
N ARG A 156 4.71 4.79 18.35
CA ARG A 156 4.73 4.83 16.87
C ARG A 156 4.66 3.45 16.22
N LYS A 157 5.32 2.45 16.82
CA LYS A 157 5.20 1.05 16.36
C LYS A 157 3.85 0.45 16.75
N LEU A 158 3.30 0.83 17.90
CA LEU A 158 1.97 0.38 18.31
C LEU A 158 0.91 0.87 17.31
N MET A 159 0.96 2.14 16.90
CA MET A 159 0.10 2.67 15.83
C MET A 159 0.29 1.95 14.49
N ALA A 160 1.52 1.54 14.17
CA ALA A 160 1.79 0.75 12.97
C ALA A 160 1.07 -0.60 13.02
N TYR A 161 1.20 -1.34 14.12
CA TYR A 161 0.56 -2.65 14.28
C TYR A 161 -0.96 -2.55 14.37
N SER A 162 -1.52 -1.51 15.02
CA SER A 162 -2.97 -1.28 14.99
C SER A 162 -3.47 -0.94 13.58
N SER A 163 -2.65 -0.31 12.75
CA SER A 163 -2.99 -0.11 11.34
C SER A 163 -2.89 -1.42 10.54
N ILE A 164 -2.05 -2.39 10.93
CA ILE A 164 -1.99 -3.69 10.22
C ILE A 164 -3.21 -4.55 10.57
N THR A 165 -3.72 -4.46 11.80
CA THR A 165 -4.95 -5.14 12.21
C THR A 165 -6.21 -4.60 11.55
N ASN A 166 -6.18 -3.34 11.08
CA ASN A 166 -7.35 -2.60 10.56
C ASN A 166 -7.26 -2.34 9.06
#